data_AF-V5FS24-F1
#
_entry.id   AF-V5FS24-F1
#
_cell.length_a   1.000
_cell.length_b   1.000
_cell.length_c   1.000
_cell.angle_alpha   90.00
_cell.angle_beta   90.00
_cell.angle_gamma   90.00
#
_symmetry.space_group_name_H-M   'P 1'
#
loop_
_entity.id
_entity.type
_entity.pdbx_description
1 polymer ?
#
loop_
_entity_poly.entity_id
_entity_poly.type
_entity_poly.pdbx_seq_one_letter_code
_entity_poly.pdbx_strand_id
1 'polypeptide(L)'
;MASDPRLARNESATPTSVPPPPPPPPPESALSNPATMDTQADNGAAATPSEPGSYKLKFCTVCASNQNRSMEAHMRLSTAPTPYPVISFGTGSLVRLPGPSITQPNVYNFNSVSYAQIYDELYQKDPRLYRNNGLLNMLERNKNLKWGPERFQDWVPGLPRIDHVSKGDKGALGTEGGVVDVIITCEERCWDAVVDDLMNKGAPLNRPVHVFNVDIKDNHEEALVGGNAIRDLADRLNEAANQERKANGTVGWGNGTGEARRNFDERVPEILAEWQEKWPNFPALWTLAWL
;
A
#
# COMPACT_ATOMS: atom_id res chain seq x y z
N MET A 1 -34.66 -9.97 51.87
CA MET A 1 -36.09 -10.31 51.69
C MET A 1 -36.45 -9.84 50.28
N ALA A 2 -36.43 -10.77 49.32
CA ALA A 2 -37.61 -11.47 48.80
C ALA A 2 -38.33 -10.62 47.74
N SER A 3 -38.12 -10.98 46.48
CA SER A 3 -38.93 -10.52 45.33
C SER A 3 -40.15 -11.43 45.23
N ASP A 4 -41.39 -10.90 45.22
CA ASP A 4 -42.57 -11.43 44.49
C ASP A 4 -43.82 -10.51 44.69
N PRO A 5 -45.00 -10.74 44.06
CA PRO A 5 -45.46 -10.37 42.71
C PRO A 5 -46.74 -9.50 42.70
N ARG A 6 -47.27 -9.21 41.49
CA ARG A 6 -48.64 -8.74 41.13
C ARG A 6 -48.84 -7.21 41.14
N LEU A 7 -48.87 -6.56 39.97
CA LEU A 7 -50.05 -6.39 39.10
C LEU A 7 -51.26 -5.80 39.84
N ALA A 8 -51.50 -4.50 39.67
CA ALA A 8 -52.78 -3.96 39.18
C ALA A 8 -52.78 -2.42 39.06
N ARG A 9 -53.01 -1.97 37.81
CA ARG A 9 -53.82 -0.82 37.38
C ARG A 9 -53.51 0.60 37.88
N ASN A 10 -53.19 1.47 36.91
CA ASN A 10 -54.11 2.57 36.62
C ASN A 10 -54.13 2.89 35.11
N GLU A 11 -55.34 2.92 34.55
CA GLU A 11 -55.66 3.11 33.13
C GLU A 11 -55.80 4.60 32.78
N SER A 12 -55.40 5.00 31.57
CA SER A 12 -56.07 6.08 30.84
C SER A 12 -55.84 5.96 29.32
N ALA A 13 -56.98 5.81 28.63
CA ALA A 13 -57.29 5.66 27.21
C ALA A 13 -56.38 6.30 26.13
N THR A 14 -56.16 5.54 25.06
CA THR A 14 -55.65 5.96 23.74
C THR A 14 -56.77 6.00 22.70
N PRO A 15 -56.81 7.00 21.79
CA PRO A 15 -57.63 6.96 20.58
C PRO A 15 -56.89 6.32 19.39
N THR A 16 -57.65 5.59 18.57
CA THR A 16 -57.23 4.90 17.33
C THR A 16 -57.22 5.84 16.12
N SER A 17 -56.18 5.79 15.27
CA SER A 17 -56.21 6.33 13.90
C SER A 17 -55.57 5.36 12.90
N VAL A 18 -56.33 5.01 11.86
CA VAL A 18 -56.00 4.05 10.78
C VAL A 18 -55.17 4.75 9.67
N PRO A 19 -54.18 4.09 9.04
CA PRO A 19 -53.45 4.65 7.90
C PRO A 19 -54.19 4.42 6.55
N PRO A 20 -54.03 5.32 5.55
CA PRO A 20 -54.77 5.28 4.27
C PRO A 20 -54.22 4.27 3.24
N PRO A 21 -55.04 3.85 2.23
CA PRO A 21 -54.69 2.83 1.23
C PRO A 21 -53.87 3.36 0.04
N PRO A 22 -53.18 2.47 -0.73
CA PRO A 22 -52.34 2.84 -1.88
C PRO A 22 -53.14 3.11 -3.18
N PRO A 23 -52.56 3.86 -4.16
CA PRO A 23 -53.21 4.23 -5.42
C PRO A 23 -53.22 3.13 -6.50
N PRO A 24 -54.14 3.20 -7.49
CA PRO A 24 -54.37 2.15 -8.50
C PRO A 24 -53.40 2.19 -9.71
N PRO A 25 -53.26 1.07 -10.46
CA PRO A 25 -52.39 0.96 -11.63
C PRO A 25 -53.01 1.56 -12.91
N PRO A 26 -52.19 2.00 -13.89
CA PRO A 26 -52.65 2.49 -15.19
C PRO A 26 -53.05 1.35 -16.17
N PRO A 27 -53.92 1.64 -17.18
CA PRO A 27 -54.59 0.63 -18.00
C PRO A 27 -53.77 0.13 -19.21
N GLU A 28 -54.00 -1.13 -19.58
CA GLU A 28 -53.56 -1.76 -20.83
C GLU A 28 -54.41 -1.30 -22.04
N SER A 29 -53.78 -1.17 -23.20
CA SER A 29 -54.45 -1.09 -24.50
C SER A 29 -53.76 -1.97 -25.54
N ALA A 30 -54.59 -2.60 -26.38
CA ALA A 30 -54.37 -3.86 -27.08
C ALA A 30 -53.65 -3.80 -28.45
N LEU A 31 -52.92 -4.90 -28.73
CA LEU A 31 -52.76 -5.70 -29.97
C LEU A 31 -52.85 -5.07 -31.39
N SER A 32 -51.81 -5.35 -32.20
CA SER A 32 -51.96 -5.79 -33.61
C SER A 32 -50.73 -6.58 -34.11
N ASN A 33 -50.97 -7.83 -34.55
CA ASN A 33 -50.09 -8.87 -35.15
C ASN A 33 -49.71 -8.59 -36.63
N PRO A 34 -49.09 -9.53 -37.41
CA PRO A 34 -47.90 -10.38 -37.20
C PRO A 34 -46.94 -10.37 -38.43
N ALA A 35 -45.63 -10.69 -38.29
CA ALA A 35 -44.85 -11.25 -39.42
C ALA A 35 -43.49 -11.84 -39.01
N THR A 36 -43.28 -13.08 -39.46
CA THR A 36 -42.01 -13.71 -39.88
C THR A 36 -40.85 -13.85 -38.89
N MET A 37 -40.69 -15.09 -38.39
CA MET A 37 -39.39 -15.61 -37.97
C MET A 37 -38.47 -15.72 -39.20
N ASP A 38 -37.37 -14.97 -39.20
CA ASP A 38 -36.18 -15.31 -39.97
C ASP A 38 -35.02 -15.48 -38.99
N THR A 39 -34.46 -16.69 -39.01
CA THR A 39 -33.21 -17.05 -38.35
C THR A 39 -32.07 -16.32 -39.05
N GLN A 40 -31.44 -15.36 -38.37
CA GLN A 40 -30.12 -14.85 -38.76
C GLN A 40 -29.22 -14.77 -37.53
N ALA A 41 -28.18 -15.59 -37.57
CA ALA A 41 -27.07 -15.55 -36.64
C ALA A 41 -26.34 -14.21 -36.81
N ASP A 42 -26.57 -13.28 -35.88
CA ASP A 42 -25.78 -12.07 -35.78
C ASP A 42 -24.59 -12.33 -34.86
N ASN A 43 -23.41 -12.40 -35.46
CA ASN A 43 -22.12 -12.32 -34.80
C ASN A 43 -21.99 -10.91 -34.21
N GLY A 44 -22.66 -10.69 -33.07
CA GLY A 44 -22.42 -9.55 -32.21
C GLY A 44 -21.01 -9.68 -31.63
N ALA A 45 -20.04 -9.13 -32.35
CA ALA A 45 -18.68 -8.94 -31.87
C ALA A 45 -18.76 -8.31 -30.48
N ALA A 46 -18.44 -9.12 -29.47
CA ALA A 46 -18.26 -8.65 -28.11
C ALA A 46 -17.33 -7.44 -28.19
N ALA A 47 -17.83 -6.29 -27.74
CA ALA A 47 -17.03 -5.10 -27.59
C ALA A 47 -15.76 -5.50 -26.82
N THR A 48 -14.62 -5.44 -27.52
CA THR A 48 -13.31 -5.62 -26.92
C THR A 48 -13.21 -4.59 -25.80
N PRO A 49 -13.01 -5.01 -24.54
CA PRO A 49 -12.66 -4.07 -23.50
C PRO A 49 -11.36 -3.42 -23.95
N SER A 50 -11.35 -2.09 -24.05
CA SER A 50 -10.12 -1.31 -24.17
C SER A 50 -9.10 -1.84 -23.15
N GLU A 51 -7.90 -2.23 -23.59
CA GLU A 51 -6.81 -2.79 -22.77
C GLU A 51 -6.73 -2.12 -21.37
N PRO A 52 -7.21 -2.80 -20.31
CA PRO A 52 -7.08 -2.30 -18.96
C PRO A 52 -5.58 -2.26 -18.63
N GLY A 53 -5.11 -1.18 -18.02
CA GLY A 53 -3.68 -0.97 -17.74
C GLY A 53 -2.98 -2.22 -17.19
N SER A 54 -1.78 -2.49 -17.72
CA SER A 54 -0.90 -3.59 -17.30
C SER A 54 -0.85 -3.74 -15.77
N TYR A 55 -0.88 -4.99 -15.28
CA TYR A 55 -0.88 -5.30 -13.85
C TYR A 55 0.31 -4.67 -13.13
N LYS A 56 0.07 -4.23 -11.89
CA LYS A 56 1.05 -3.59 -11.02
C LYS A 56 1.20 -4.36 -9.72
N LEU A 57 2.42 -4.81 -9.45
CA LEU A 57 2.86 -5.24 -8.14
C LEU A 57 2.76 -4.08 -7.16
N LYS A 58 2.43 -4.42 -5.92
CA LYS A 58 2.32 -3.48 -4.80
C LYS A 58 3.58 -3.54 -3.95
N PHE A 59 4.18 -2.39 -3.69
CA PHE A 59 5.48 -2.30 -3.01
C PHE A 59 5.37 -1.71 -1.60
N CYS A 60 6.31 -2.10 -0.75
CA CYS A 60 6.53 -1.51 0.56
C CYS A 60 8.02 -1.17 0.72
N THR A 61 8.38 0.08 1.00
CA THR A 61 9.78 0.46 1.24
C THR A 61 10.04 0.75 2.71
N VAL A 62 11.14 0.26 3.27
CA VAL A 62 11.36 0.28 4.73
C VAL A 62 12.79 0.71 5.08
N CYS A 63 12.93 1.69 5.98
CA CYS A 63 14.22 2.04 6.59
C CYS A 63 14.07 2.22 8.11
N ALA A 64 15.04 2.82 8.80
CA ALA A 64 14.95 3.00 10.24
C ALA A 64 13.90 4.04 10.66
N SER A 65 14.02 5.29 10.16
CA SER A 65 13.22 6.43 10.61
C SER A 65 12.04 6.80 9.69
N ASN A 66 11.89 6.12 8.55
CA ASN A 66 10.97 6.53 7.48
C ASN A 66 11.18 7.99 7.03
N GLN A 67 12.43 8.39 6.79
CA GLN A 67 12.78 9.79 6.49
C GLN A 67 13.54 9.94 5.18
N ASN A 68 14.67 9.26 5.03
CA ASN A 68 15.57 9.45 3.90
C ASN A 68 15.38 8.35 2.82
N ARG A 69 15.99 7.17 3.05
CA ARG A 69 16.10 6.06 2.08
C ARG A 69 14.75 5.49 1.62
N SER A 70 13.88 5.08 2.55
CA SER A 70 12.55 4.53 2.21
C SER A 70 11.67 5.53 1.48
N MET A 71 11.74 6.81 1.87
CA MET A 71 10.94 7.89 1.29
C MET A 71 11.45 8.30 -0.09
N GLU A 72 12.76 8.25 -0.34
CA GLU A 72 13.29 8.43 -1.69
C GLU A 72 12.84 7.29 -2.60
N ALA A 73 12.95 6.04 -2.15
CA ALA A 73 12.44 4.89 -2.92
C ALA A 73 10.92 4.97 -3.16
N HIS A 74 10.14 5.36 -2.15
CA HIS A 74 8.70 5.60 -2.28
C HIS A 74 8.41 6.64 -3.36
N MET A 75 9.10 7.78 -3.33
CA MET A 75 8.93 8.83 -4.34
C MET A 75 9.24 8.28 -5.74
N ARG A 76 10.36 7.56 -5.90
CA ARG A 76 10.78 6.99 -7.20
C ARG A 76 9.77 6.01 -7.78
N LEU A 77 9.10 5.23 -6.94
CA LEU A 77 8.07 4.27 -7.34
C LEU A 77 6.73 4.95 -7.65
N SER A 78 6.29 5.89 -6.82
CA SER A 78 5.00 6.58 -6.96
C SER A 78 4.98 7.65 -8.05
N THR A 79 6.14 8.21 -8.43
CA THR A 79 6.24 9.22 -9.49
C THR A 79 6.92 8.71 -10.75
N ALA A 80 7.05 7.39 -10.91
CA ALA A 80 7.53 6.79 -12.15
C ALA A 80 6.57 7.14 -13.32
N PRO A 81 7.04 7.12 -14.59
CA PRO A 81 6.17 7.29 -15.76
C PRO A 81 4.99 6.31 -15.77
N THR A 82 5.20 5.12 -15.21
CA THR A 82 4.14 4.19 -14.85
C THR A 82 4.20 3.94 -13.34
N PRO A 83 3.41 4.66 -12.54
CA PRO A 83 3.46 4.57 -11.08
C PRO A 83 3.16 3.18 -10.55
N TYR A 84 3.83 2.84 -9.45
CA TYR A 84 3.50 1.66 -8.66
C TYR A 84 2.69 2.03 -7.41
N PRO A 85 1.72 1.20 -7.01
CA PRO A 85 1.16 1.24 -5.66
C PRO A 85 2.27 1.00 -4.65
N VAL A 86 2.48 1.94 -3.73
CA VAL A 86 3.58 1.88 -2.76
C VAL A 86 3.19 2.47 -1.40
N ILE A 87 3.59 1.78 -0.35
CA ILE A 87 3.58 2.26 1.04
C ILE A 87 5.01 2.27 1.60
N SER A 88 5.27 3.03 2.67
CA SER A 88 6.62 3.09 3.25
C SER A 88 6.64 3.21 4.77
N PHE A 89 7.61 2.58 5.41
CA PHE A 89 7.68 2.46 6.87
C PHE A 89 9.09 2.68 7.45
N GLY A 90 9.10 2.84 8.77
CA GLY A 90 10.26 2.85 9.64
C GLY A 90 10.23 1.64 10.59
N THR A 91 11.36 1.00 10.86
CA THR A 91 11.45 -0.10 11.86
C THR A 91 11.91 0.39 13.24
N GLY A 92 12.43 1.61 13.33
CA GLY A 92 12.94 2.19 14.56
C GLY A 92 11.86 2.28 15.65
N SER A 93 12.30 2.41 16.90
CA SER A 93 11.38 2.75 18.00
C SER A 93 10.90 4.20 17.93
N LEU A 94 11.76 5.09 17.44
CA LEU A 94 11.51 6.53 17.31
C LEU A 94 12.10 7.03 15.99
N VAL A 95 11.50 8.09 15.44
CA VAL A 95 12.06 8.83 14.31
C VAL A 95 13.20 9.68 14.84
N ARG A 96 14.40 9.49 14.29
CA ARG A 96 15.60 10.26 14.67
C ARG A 96 16.11 11.05 13.49
N LEU A 97 16.30 12.36 13.69
CA LEU A 97 16.88 13.29 12.72
C LEU A 97 18.12 13.95 13.32
N PRO A 98 19.16 14.24 12.51
CA PRO A 98 20.30 15.05 12.92
C PRO A 98 19.87 16.37 13.58
N GLY A 99 20.53 16.74 14.68
CA GLY A 99 20.35 18.04 15.33
C GLY A 99 21.66 18.84 15.35
N PRO A 100 21.78 19.86 16.22
CA PRO A 100 22.96 20.73 16.30
C PRO A 100 24.27 19.99 16.60
N SER A 101 24.19 18.85 17.28
CA SER A 101 25.33 17.98 17.60
C SER A 101 24.92 16.51 17.52
N ILE A 102 25.92 15.61 17.46
CA ILE A 102 25.70 14.16 17.46
C ILE A 102 24.96 13.66 18.72
N THR A 103 25.11 14.36 19.84
CA THR A 103 24.47 14.03 21.12
C THR A 103 23.09 14.64 21.28
N GLN A 104 22.68 15.54 20.38
CA GLN A 104 21.42 16.26 20.46
C GLN A 104 20.57 16.05 19.19
N PRO A 105 20.10 14.81 18.91
CA PRO A 105 19.21 14.55 17.78
C PRO A 105 17.81 15.14 18.02
N ASN A 106 17.09 15.42 16.94
CA ASN A 106 15.65 15.67 17.00
C ASN A 106 14.91 14.33 16.96
N VAL A 107 13.98 14.11 17.87
CA VAL A 107 13.37 12.80 18.12
C VAL A 107 11.86 12.93 18.16
N TYR A 108 11.17 12.09 17.40
CA TYR A 108 9.72 12.10 17.29
C TYR A 108 9.12 10.70 17.38
N ASN A 109 7.87 10.61 17.79
CA ASN A 109 7.10 9.38 17.75
C ASN A 109 6.58 9.12 16.33
N PHE A 110 6.58 7.85 15.91
CA PHE A 110 5.88 7.44 14.69
C PHE A 110 4.38 7.61 14.84
N ASN A 111 3.67 7.67 13.71
CA ASN A 111 2.20 7.66 13.60
C ASN A 111 1.46 8.85 14.25
N SER A 112 2.11 9.68 15.07
CA SER A 112 1.49 10.80 15.79
C SER A 112 1.88 12.19 15.29
N VAL A 113 2.94 12.30 14.47
CA VAL A 113 3.46 13.58 13.96
C VAL A 113 3.44 13.56 12.44
N SER A 114 3.13 14.71 11.82
CA SER A 114 3.22 14.87 10.36
C SER A 114 4.59 15.41 9.95
N TYR A 115 5.01 15.16 8.70
CA TYR A 115 6.25 15.78 8.19
C TYR A 115 6.15 17.30 8.13
N ALA A 116 4.95 17.85 7.92
CA ALA A 116 4.71 19.29 7.97
C ALA A 116 4.98 19.86 9.36
N GLN A 117 4.52 19.19 10.43
CA GLN A 117 4.81 19.61 11.81
C GLN A 117 6.31 19.57 12.11
N ILE A 118 7.01 18.50 11.71
CA ILE A 118 8.47 18.40 11.87
C ILE A 118 9.17 19.53 11.10
N TYR A 119 8.74 19.80 9.86
CA TYR A 119 9.29 20.87 9.03
C TYR A 119 9.16 22.23 9.74
N ASP A 120 7.96 22.58 10.19
CA ASP A 120 7.68 23.88 10.80
C ASP A 120 8.46 24.07 12.12
N GLU A 121 8.55 23.02 12.94
CA GLU A 121 9.34 23.04 14.18
C GLU A 121 10.83 23.30 13.90
N LEU A 122 11.43 22.55 12.97
CA LEU A 122 12.84 22.73 12.63
C LEU A 122 13.10 24.08 11.96
N TYR A 123 12.19 24.53 11.11
CA TYR A 123 12.27 25.84 10.46
C TYR A 123 12.25 26.99 11.48
N GLN A 124 11.39 26.89 12.52
CA GLN A 124 11.34 27.88 13.60
C GLN A 124 12.57 27.82 14.52
N LYS A 125 13.16 26.63 14.69
CA LYS A 125 14.28 26.40 15.62
C LYS A 125 15.60 26.93 15.10
N ASP A 126 16.03 26.53 13.90
CA ASP A 126 17.23 27.06 13.24
C ASP A 126 17.17 26.80 11.72
N PRO A 127 16.58 27.72 10.93
CA PRO A 127 16.41 27.50 9.50
C PRO A 127 17.75 27.43 8.76
N ARG A 128 18.81 28.06 9.28
CA ARG A 128 20.13 28.05 8.63
C ARG A 128 20.78 26.67 8.79
N LEU A 129 20.80 26.12 10.00
CA LEU A 129 21.34 24.79 10.27
C LEU A 129 20.61 23.72 9.45
N TYR A 130 19.28 23.69 9.53
CA TYR A 130 18.49 22.61 8.92
C TYR A 130 18.32 22.73 7.40
N ARG A 131 18.60 23.92 6.83
CA ARG A 131 18.75 24.06 5.37
C ARG A 131 20.12 23.59 4.91
N ASN A 132 21.18 23.94 5.63
CA ASN A 132 22.55 23.58 5.26
C ASN A 132 22.83 22.08 5.35
N ASN A 133 22.23 21.37 6.32
CA ASN A 133 22.36 19.92 6.42
C ASN A 133 21.36 19.14 5.55
N GLY A 134 20.50 19.83 4.78
CA GLY A 134 19.54 19.24 3.85
C GLY A 134 18.22 18.76 4.47
N LEU A 135 18.03 18.82 5.79
CA LEU A 135 16.82 18.30 6.44
C LEU A 135 15.54 19.02 6.02
N LEU A 136 15.55 20.34 5.89
CA LEU A 136 14.37 21.07 5.42
C LEU A 136 13.99 20.67 3.99
N ASN A 137 14.96 20.45 3.10
CA ASN A 137 14.69 20.01 1.74
C ASN A 137 14.11 18.58 1.72
N MET A 138 14.65 17.69 2.56
CA MET A 138 14.14 16.32 2.72
C MET A 138 12.71 16.31 3.26
N LEU A 139 12.42 17.11 4.29
CA LEU A 139 11.09 17.20 4.89
C LEU A 139 10.08 17.86 3.95
N GLU A 140 10.50 18.83 3.13
CA GLU A 140 9.69 19.39 2.06
C GLU A 140 9.29 18.31 1.04
N ARG A 141 10.22 17.45 0.64
CA ARG A 141 9.90 16.28 -0.20
C ARG A 141 8.90 15.37 0.50
N ASN A 142 9.16 15.01 1.76
CA ASN A 142 8.37 14.02 2.49
C ASN A 142 6.92 14.47 2.72
N LYS A 143 6.71 15.73 3.14
CA LYS A 143 5.36 16.27 3.37
C LYS A 143 4.52 16.39 2.08
N ASN A 144 5.18 16.51 0.93
CA ASN A 144 4.56 16.50 -0.39
C ASN A 144 4.39 15.07 -0.96
N LEU A 145 4.82 14.05 -0.23
CA LEU A 145 4.71 12.63 -0.60
C LEU A 145 3.64 11.92 0.22
N LYS A 146 3.69 12.04 1.56
CA LYS A 146 2.70 11.46 2.47
C LYS A 146 2.59 12.24 3.78
N TRP A 147 1.55 11.98 4.57
CA TRP A 147 1.26 12.74 5.79
C TRP A 147 2.38 12.74 6.85
N GLY A 148 2.91 11.56 7.21
CA GLY A 148 3.86 11.44 8.31
C GLY A 148 4.61 10.10 8.32
N PRO A 149 5.67 9.98 9.12
CA PRO A 149 6.42 8.74 9.26
C PRO A 149 5.57 7.68 9.97
N GLU A 150 5.53 6.50 9.36
CA GLU A 150 4.79 5.35 9.86
C GLU A 150 5.72 4.23 10.30
N ARG A 151 5.33 3.50 11.34
CA ARG A 151 6.10 2.39 11.89
C ARG A 151 5.63 1.05 11.33
N PHE A 152 6.57 0.19 10.91
CA PHE A 152 6.27 -1.08 10.24
C PHE A 152 5.58 -2.07 11.18
N GLN A 153 6.05 -2.18 12.42
CA GLN A 153 5.50 -3.12 13.39
C GLN A 153 4.06 -2.77 13.81
N ASP A 154 3.66 -1.52 13.66
CA ASP A 154 2.30 -1.06 13.96
C ASP A 154 1.34 -1.27 12.77
N TRP A 155 1.87 -1.60 11.59
CA TRP A 155 1.06 -1.92 10.41
C TRP A 155 0.55 -3.36 10.49
N VAL A 156 -0.77 -3.53 10.32
CA VAL A 156 -1.42 -4.84 10.24
C VAL A 156 -1.72 -5.15 8.76
N PRO A 157 -1.09 -6.17 8.17
CA PRO A 157 -1.40 -6.59 6.81
C PRO A 157 -2.88 -6.94 6.64
N GLY A 158 -3.49 -6.51 5.53
CA GLY A 158 -4.90 -6.74 5.23
C GLY A 158 -5.87 -5.74 5.86
N LEU A 159 -5.42 -4.90 6.80
CA LEU A 159 -6.26 -3.85 7.36
C LEU A 159 -6.45 -2.72 6.31
N PRO A 160 -7.69 -2.27 6.04
CA PRO A 160 -7.93 -1.22 5.06
C PRO A 160 -7.17 0.08 5.36
N ARG A 161 -6.57 0.69 4.33
CA ARG A 161 -5.76 1.91 4.40
C ARG A 161 -6.41 3.10 3.68
N ILE A 162 -7.72 3.26 3.86
CA ILE A 162 -8.53 4.26 3.14
C ILE A 162 -8.15 5.70 3.57
N ASP A 163 -7.76 5.88 4.83
CA ASP A 163 -7.37 7.19 5.37
C ASP A 163 -6.18 7.79 4.61
N HIS A 164 -5.23 6.97 4.16
CA HIS A 164 -4.05 7.43 3.41
C HIS A 164 -4.42 7.99 2.04
N VAL A 165 -5.41 7.39 1.38
CA VAL A 165 -5.98 7.93 0.14
C VAL A 165 -6.65 9.27 0.40
N SER A 166 -7.42 9.37 1.50
CA SER A 166 -8.10 10.62 1.88
C SER A 166 -7.13 11.75 2.23
N LYS A 167 -5.94 11.41 2.75
CA LYS A 167 -4.87 12.35 3.07
C LYS A 167 -4.04 12.77 1.85
N GLY A 168 -4.27 12.16 0.68
CA GLY A 168 -3.56 12.47 -0.55
C GLY A 168 -2.14 11.88 -0.61
N ASP A 169 -1.87 10.80 0.13
CA ASP A 169 -0.58 10.12 0.10
C ASP A 169 -0.33 9.56 -1.32
N LYS A 170 0.77 9.96 -1.95
CA LYS A 170 1.16 9.47 -3.27
C LYS A 170 1.45 7.98 -3.19
N GLY A 171 1.11 7.22 -4.23
CA GLY A 171 1.28 5.76 -4.22
C GLY A 171 0.24 4.98 -3.40
N ALA A 172 -0.64 5.66 -2.65
CA ALA A 172 -1.67 4.98 -1.85
C ALA A 172 -2.71 4.26 -2.71
N LEU A 173 -3.02 4.78 -3.90
CA LEU A 173 -3.95 4.16 -4.85
C LEU A 173 -3.44 2.76 -5.25
N GLY A 174 -4.28 1.74 -5.05
CA GLY A 174 -3.94 0.33 -5.24
C GLY A 174 -3.45 -0.38 -3.96
N THR A 175 -3.19 0.33 -2.87
CA THR A 175 -2.74 -0.22 -1.57
C THR A 175 -3.84 -0.22 -0.50
N GLU A 176 -5.09 0.08 -0.88
CA GLU A 176 -6.24 0.26 0.02
C GLU A 176 -6.53 -0.99 0.85
N GLY A 177 -6.28 -2.18 0.27
CA GLY A 177 -6.42 -3.46 0.95
C GLY A 177 -5.33 -3.75 1.98
N GLY A 178 -4.36 -2.86 2.19
CA GLY A 178 -3.30 -3.03 3.17
C GLY A 178 -2.42 -4.26 2.92
N VAL A 179 -2.27 -4.68 1.66
CA VAL A 179 -1.44 -5.83 1.25
C VAL A 179 -0.43 -5.40 0.21
N VAL A 180 0.74 -6.04 0.23
CA VAL A 180 1.82 -5.81 -0.72
C VAL A 180 2.31 -7.13 -1.29
N ASP A 181 2.97 -7.06 -2.45
CA ASP A 181 3.59 -8.21 -3.11
C ASP A 181 5.10 -8.26 -2.83
N VAL A 182 5.71 -7.09 -2.63
CA VAL A 182 7.16 -6.94 -2.42
C VAL A 182 7.44 -5.93 -1.31
N ILE A 183 8.29 -6.29 -0.36
CA ILE A 183 8.85 -5.41 0.67
C ILE A 183 10.35 -5.21 0.37
N ILE A 184 10.83 -3.97 0.42
CA ILE A 184 12.23 -3.62 0.17
C ILE A 184 12.77 -2.84 1.36
N THR A 185 13.72 -3.42 2.09
CA THR A 185 14.42 -2.79 3.21
C THR A 185 15.70 -2.11 2.73
N CYS A 186 16.10 -1.03 3.38
CA CYS A 186 17.26 -0.22 2.96
C CYS A 186 18.57 -0.49 3.75
N GLU A 187 18.55 -1.46 4.67
CA GLU A 187 19.71 -1.94 5.44
C GLU A 187 19.36 -3.25 6.17
N GLU A 188 20.36 -4.09 6.42
CA GLU A 188 20.21 -5.40 7.07
C GLU A 188 19.51 -5.34 8.44
N ARG A 189 19.74 -4.31 9.24
CA ARG A 189 19.01 -4.17 10.52
C ARG A 189 17.50 -3.97 10.32
N CYS A 190 17.10 -3.29 9.24
CA CYS A 190 15.69 -3.14 8.90
C CYS A 190 15.11 -4.43 8.32
N TRP A 191 15.93 -5.18 7.57
CA TRP A 191 15.61 -6.51 7.09
C TRP A 191 15.24 -7.45 8.23
N ASP A 192 16.13 -7.60 9.23
CA ASP A 192 15.90 -8.46 10.39
C ASP A 192 14.60 -8.08 11.11
N ALA A 193 14.42 -6.78 11.38
CA ALA A 193 13.24 -6.28 12.07
C ALA A 193 11.93 -6.51 11.28
N VAL A 194 11.98 -6.49 9.95
CA VAL A 194 10.82 -6.79 9.09
C VAL A 194 10.52 -8.29 9.11
N VAL A 195 11.53 -9.13 8.90
CA VAL A 195 11.36 -10.59 8.84
C VAL A 195 10.87 -11.13 10.19
N ASP A 196 11.47 -10.69 11.29
CA ASP A 196 11.06 -11.07 12.65
C ASP A 196 9.62 -10.65 12.94
N ASP A 197 9.24 -9.42 12.57
CA ASP A 197 7.89 -8.91 12.80
C ASP A 197 6.84 -9.66 11.97
N LEU A 198 7.13 -9.98 10.71
CA LEU A 198 6.26 -10.81 9.87
C LEU A 198 6.09 -12.23 10.46
N MET A 199 7.18 -12.84 10.94
CA MET A 199 7.13 -14.14 11.59
C MET A 199 6.28 -14.10 12.88
N ASN A 200 6.46 -13.06 13.70
CA ASN A 200 5.71 -12.87 14.94
C ASN A 200 4.22 -12.62 14.72
N LYS A 201 3.84 -12.03 13.58
CA LYS A 201 2.43 -11.83 13.18
C LYS A 201 1.73 -13.14 12.82
N GLY A 202 2.46 -14.21 12.51
CA GLY A 202 1.89 -15.54 12.28
C GLY A 202 1.14 -15.71 10.96
N ALA A 203 1.43 -14.88 9.96
CA ALA A 203 0.89 -14.97 8.60
C ALA A 203 -0.66 -15.08 8.52
N PRO A 204 -1.43 -14.14 9.11
CA PRO A 204 -2.89 -14.21 9.17
C PRO A 204 -3.58 -14.27 7.81
N LEU A 205 -2.97 -13.75 6.74
CA LEU A 205 -3.54 -13.79 5.39
C LEU A 205 -3.10 -15.01 4.59
N ASN A 206 -2.08 -15.73 5.07
CA ASN A 206 -1.39 -16.79 4.34
C ASN A 206 -1.01 -16.36 2.90
N ARG A 207 -0.57 -15.10 2.75
CA ARG A 207 -0.23 -14.52 1.45
C ARG A 207 1.28 -14.37 1.32
N PRO A 208 1.92 -14.97 0.31
CA PRO A 208 3.36 -14.84 0.15
C PRO A 208 3.77 -13.46 -0.33
N VAL A 209 4.82 -12.91 0.28
CA VAL A 209 5.44 -11.61 0.00
C VAL A 209 6.94 -11.79 -0.15
N HIS A 210 7.53 -11.23 -1.21
CA HIS A 210 8.98 -11.21 -1.33
C HIS A 210 9.56 -10.08 -0.49
N VAL A 211 10.57 -10.38 0.31
CA VAL A 211 11.33 -9.36 1.02
C VAL A 211 12.69 -9.26 0.33
N PHE A 212 13.10 -8.05 -0.03
CA PHE A 212 14.47 -7.74 -0.47
C PHE A 212 15.14 -6.79 0.52
N ASN A 213 16.41 -7.01 0.83
CA ASN A 213 17.26 -5.98 1.42
C ASN A 213 18.09 -5.37 0.31
N VAL A 214 18.23 -4.05 0.30
CA VAL A 214 19.18 -3.33 -0.56
C VAL A 214 19.96 -2.40 0.36
N ASP A 215 21.24 -2.70 0.58
CA ASP A 215 22.06 -1.92 1.52
C ASP A 215 22.37 -0.53 0.95
N ILE A 216 21.67 0.47 1.48
CA ILE A 216 21.82 1.87 1.08
C ILE A 216 22.36 2.65 2.27
N LYS A 217 23.50 3.32 2.08
CA LYS A 217 24.08 4.20 3.09
C LYS A 217 23.13 5.37 3.39
N ASP A 218 23.04 5.76 4.66
CA ASP A 218 22.09 6.79 5.09
C ASP A 218 22.59 8.22 4.85
N ASN A 219 22.67 8.60 3.58
CA ASN A 219 22.91 9.97 3.15
C ASN A 219 22.05 10.29 1.91
N HIS A 220 22.01 11.55 1.50
CA HIS A 220 21.12 12.02 0.43
C HIS A 220 21.52 11.46 -0.95
N GLU A 221 22.81 11.36 -1.24
CA GLU A 221 23.33 10.94 -2.54
C GLU A 221 23.07 9.45 -2.77
N GLU A 222 23.41 8.62 -1.78
CA GLU A 222 23.21 7.18 -1.82
C GLU A 222 21.71 6.83 -1.80
N ALA A 223 20.88 7.56 -1.06
CA ALA A 223 19.42 7.39 -1.11
C ALA A 223 18.84 7.67 -2.50
N LEU A 224 19.36 8.69 -3.19
CA LEU A 224 18.94 9.04 -4.55
C LEU A 224 19.27 7.92 -5.54
N VAL A 225 20.53 7.44 -5.53
CA VAL A 225 20.96 6.37 -6.43
C VAL A 225 20.27 5.04 -6.07
N GLY A 226 20.22 4.71 -4.78
CA GLY A 226 19.54 3.51 -4.27
C GLY A 226 18.04 3.51 -4.59
N GLY A 227 17.37 4.67 -4.55
CA GLY A 227 15.97 4.80 -4.97
C GLY A 227 15.75 4.49 -6.45
N ASN A 228 16.68 4.87 -7.33
CA ASN A 228 16.64 4.49 -8.74
C ASN A 228 16.94 2.99 -8.93
N ALA A 229 17.86 2.43 -8.16
CA ALA A 229 18.16 1.00 -8.18
C ALA A 229 16.95 0.16 -7.75
N ILE A 230 16.25 0.58 -6.68
CA ILE A 230 15.00 -0.02 -6.23
C ILE A 230 13.91 0.04 -7.31
N ARG A 231 13.78 1.18 -8.00
CA ARG A 231 12.83 1.29 -9.12
C ARG A 231 13.17 0.31 -10.24
N ASP A 232 14.45 0.17 -10.61
CA ASP A 232 14.89 -0.79 -11.62
C ASP A 232 14.54 -2.24 -11.24
N LEU A 233 14.70 -2.60 -9.96
CA LEU A 233 14.27 -3.90 -9.45
C LEU A 233 12.75 -4.07 -9.56
N ALA A 234 11.98 -3.05 -9.17
CA ALA A 234 10.52 -3.06 -9.28
C ALA A 234 10.04 -3.22 -10.73
N ASP A 235 10.67 -2.53 -11.67
CA ASP A 235 10.37 -2.63 -13.10
C ASP A 235 10.61 -4.06 -13.62
N ARG A 236 11.75 -4.68 -13.26
CA ARG A 236 12.08 -6.07 -13.64
C ARG A 236 11.11 -7.09 -13.04
N LEU A 237 10.79 -6.95 -11.75
CA LEU A 237 9.82 -7.84 -11.07
C LEU A 237 8.42 -7.70 -11.69
N ASN A 238 7.98 -6.47 -11.96
CA ASN A 238 6.65 -6.24 -12.51
C ASN A 238 6.52 -6.75 -13.95
N GLU A 239 7.59 -6.63 -14.74
CA GLU A 239 7.64 -7.19 -16.10
C GLU A 239 7.51 -8.72 -16.06
N ALA A 240 8.28 -9.40 -15.22
CA ALA A 240 8.16 -10.85 -15.04
C ALA A 240 6.74 -11.26 -14.58
N ALA A 241 6.18 -10.54 -13.60
CA ALA A 241 4.82 -10.80 -13.13
C ALA A 241 3.77 -10.66 -14.25
N ASN A 242 3.90 -9.65 -15.12
CA ASN A 242 3.02 -9.47 -16.27
C ASN A 242 3.17 -10.60 -17.30
N GLN A 243 4.40 -10.99 -17.61
CA GLN A 243 4.69 -12.09 -18.54
C GLN A 243 4.03 -13.39 -18.06
N GLU A 244 4.23 -13.74 -16.80
CA GLU A 244 3.67 -14.98 -16.24
C GLU A 244 2.14 -14.94 -16.15
N ARG A 245 1.56 -13.79 -15.77
CA ARG A 245 0.10 -13.63 -15.73
C ARG A 245 -0.55 -13.68 -17.11
N LYS A 246 0.16 -13.20 -18.15
CA LYS A 246 -0.31 -13.26 -19.53
C LYS A 246 -0.22 -14.67 -20.10
N ALA A 247 0.86 -15.41 -19.77
CA ALA A 247 1.08 -16.77 -20.26
C ALA A 247 0.21 -17.80 -19.54
N ASN A 248 0.11 -17.73 -18.21
CA ASN A 248 -0.43 -18.80 -17.36
C ASN A 248 -1.72 -18.39 -16.63
N GLY A 249 -2.30 -17.24 -16.99
CA GLY A 249 -3.52 -16.70 -16.40
C GLY A 249 -3.32 -16.08 -15.00
N THR A 250 -4.42 -15.71 -14.36
CA THR A 250 -4.40 -14.92 -13.10
C THR A 250 -4.96 -15.66 -11.88
N VAL A 251 -5.49 -16.87 -12.10
CA VAL A 251 -6.13 -17.68 -11.06
C VAL A 251 -5.11 -18.06 -9.98
N GLY A 252 -5.46 -17.84 -8.71
CA GLY A 252 -4.61 -18.20 -7.58
C GLY A 252 -3.40 -17.29 -7.33
N TRP A 253 -3.23 -16.20 -8.09
CA TRP A 253 -2.09 -15.27 -7.91
C TRP A 253 -2.01 -14.70 -6.50
N GLY A 254 -3.15 -14.25 -5.96
CA GLY A 254 -3.21 -13.58 -4.67
C GLY A 254 -2.96 -14.49 -3.47
N ASN A 255 -3.16 -15.81 -3.61
CA ASN A 255 -3.05 -16.78 -2.52
C ASN A 255 -1.76 -17.62 -2.63
N GLY A 256 -0.86 -17.31 -3.58
CA GLY A 256 0.39 -18.05 -3.75
C GLY A 256 0.29 -19.39 -4.49
N THR A 257 -0.91 -19.80 -4.95
CA THR A 257 -1.13 -21.16 -5.47
C THR A 257 -1.23 -21.24 -6.99
N GLY A 258 -1.42 -20.11 -7.67
CA GLY A 258 -1.58 -20.02 -9.12
C GLY A 258 -0.30 -20.37 -9.89
N GLU A 259 -0.45 -20.94 -11.09
CA GLU A 259 0.68 -21.29 -11.96
C GLU A 259 1.54 -20.07 -12.31
N ALA A 260 0.91 -18.97 -12.74
CA ALA A 260 1.61 -17.71 -12.98
C ALA A 260 2.41 -17.21 -11.77
N ARG A 261 1.89 -17.42 -10.56
CA ARG A 261 2.56 -16.98 -9.33
C ARG A 261 3.77 -17.84 -9.01
N ARG A 262 3.65 -19.17 -9.12
CA ARG A 262 4.78 -20.08 -8.92
C ARG A 262 5.92 -19.81 -9.91
N ASN A 263 5.59 -19.65 -11.19
CA ASN A 263 6.60 -19.36 -12.21
C ASN A 263 7.25 -17.99 -11.99
N PHE A 264 6.48 -16.99 -11.52
CA PHE A 264 7.06 -15.71 -11.12
C PHE A 264 8.04 -15.89 -9.95
N ASP A 265 7.62 -16.61 -8.89
CA ASP A 265 8.45 -16.86 -7.70
C ASP A 265 9.76 -17.60 -8.06
N GLU A 266 9.71 -18.55 -9.01
CA GLU A 266 10.87 -19.28 -9.52
C GLU A 266 11.87 -18.37 -10.26
N ARG A 267 11.38 -17.32 -10.93
CA ARG A 267 12.23 -16.36 -11.67
C ARG A 267 12.85 -15.29 -10.79
N VAL A 268 12.35 -15.08 -9.56
CA VAL A 268 12.83 -14.00 -8.68
C VAL A 268 14.33 -14.06 -8.38
N PRO A 269 14.94 -15.22 -8.07
CA PRO A 269 16.38 -15.31 -7.84
C PRO A 269 17.22 -14.87 -9.05
N GLU A 270 16.82 -15.25 -10.26
CA GLU A 270 17.51 -14.87 -11.50
C GLU A 270 17.39 -13.37 -11.77
N ILE A 271 16.18 -12.80 -11.59
CA ILE A 271 15.94 -11.36 -11.70
C ILE A 271 16.83 -10.58 -10.72
N LEU A 272 16.95 -11.08 -9.49
CA LEU A 272 17.80 -10.45 -8.48
C LEU A 272 19.29 -10.53 -8.86
N ALA A 273 19.74 -11.67 -9.39
CA ALA A 273 21.12 -11.85 -9.84
C ALA A 273 21.47 -10.86 -10.97
N GLU A 274 20.64 -10.76 -12.01
CA GLU A 274 20.84 -9.79 -13.10
C GLU A 274 20.79 -8.33 -12.60
N TRP A 275 19.92 -8.05 -11.64
CA TRP A 275 19.86 -6.72 -11.03
C TRP A 275 21.14 -6.42 -10.24
N GLN A 276 21.67 -7.39 -9.49
CA GLN A 276 22.88 -7.25 -8.69
C GLN A 276 24.12 -7.04 -9.56
N GLU A 277 24.19 -7.68 -10.74
CA GLU A 277 25.26 -7.45 -11.73
C GLU A 277 25.27 -6.00 -12.24
N LYS A 278 24.08 -5.42 -12.46
CA LYS A 278 23.94 -4.01 -12.89
C LYS A 278 24.21 -3.03 -11.75
N TRP A 279 23.89 -3.40 -10.51
CA TRP A 279 24.01 -2.57 -9.31
C TRP A 279 24.98 -3.16 -8.28
N PRO A 280 26.27 -3.36 -8.60
CA PRO A 280 27.21 -4.08 -7.74
C PRO A 280 27.52 -3.36 -6.41
N ASN A 281 27.25 -2.05 -6.34
CA ASN A 281 27.50 -1.23 -5.15
C ASN A 281 26.37 -1.30 -4.11
N PHE A 282 25.26 -1.95 -4.42
CA PHE A 282 24.13 -2.15 -3.52
C PHE A 282 23.94 -3.65 -3.28
N PRO A 283 24.67 -4.24 -2.32
CA PRO A 283 24.46 -5.63 -1.94
C PRO A 283 23.00 -5.88 -1.56
N ALA A 284 22.46 -6.97 -2.06
CA ALA A 284 21.08 -7.35 -1.79
C ALA A 284 20.94 -8.74 -1.15
N LEU A 285 19.95 -8.84 -0.27
CA LEU A 285 19.49 -10.10 0.31
C LEU A 285 18.05 -10.35 -0.13
N TRP A 286 17.63 -11.61 -0.11
CA TRP A 286 16.27 -11.98 -0.48
C TRP A 286 15.77 -13.19 0.30
N THR A 287 14.46 -13.18 0.57
CA THR A 287 13.72 -14.27 1.19
C THR A 287 12.26 -14.16 0.79
N LEU A 288 11.54 -15.27 0.94
CA LEU A 288 10.09 -15.31 0.87
C LEU A 288 9.52 -15.30 2.29
N ALA A 289 8.56 -14.42 2.55
CA ALA A 289 7.83 -14.33 3.81
C ALA A 289 6.30 -14.42 3.56
N TRP A 290 5.50 -14.38 4.63
CA TRP A 290 4.05 -14.47 4.56
C TRP A 290 3.39 -13.35 5.37
N LEU A 291 2.38 -12.72 4.75
CA LEU A 291 1.46 -11.76 5.37
C LEU A 291 0.26 -12.47 6.00
#